data_AF-A0A2E2LC39-F1
#
_entry.id   AF-A0A2E2LC39-F1
#
_cell.length_a   1.000
_cell.length_b   1.000
_cell.length_c   1.000
_cell.angle_alpha   90.00
_cell.angle_beta   90.00
_cell.angle_gamma   90.00
#
_symmetry.space_group_name_H-M   'P 1'
#
loop_
_entity.id
_entity.type
_entity.pdbx_description
1 polymer ?
#
loop_
_entity_poly.entity_id
_entity_poly.type
_entity_poly.pdbx_seq_one_letter_code
_entity_poly.pdbx_strand_id
1 'polypeptide(L)'
;MMLTIIHAAAEGTLIEGTSRGDGTADTLKANGWRWSRALGSWYIPHSRDREPKIAIINRTAEQLTAAGFVVEISIDYERRAAAVVEADLVDRRNDRAAALAVRADRRHQDATEEAERAARALRRLPEGGEPIKVGHHSEAGHRRAIGKADAAIRRSIDADAAARRAQVRADVAAAATDARYAPITVANRIEKLRADRAGIRRRLDGSSRTLPGGYVEVTAAATGAYAERLERELAATDDQLTYWQEVRAEQVATGAATDHSKDTISVGDQIKYFGAWCTVTRTNPKSATIVDAYGHRGTVPYTHIREHRAGQSGAIS
;
A
#
# COMPACT_ATOMS: atom_id res chain seq x y z
N MET A 1 22.63 -23.94 -23.71
CA MET A 1 21.37 -23.18 -23.78
C MET A 1 21.64 -21.78 -23.25
N MET A 2 21.19 -20.74 -23.97
CA MET A 2 21.43 -19.34 -23.62
C MET A 2 20.24 -18.80 -22.82
N LEU A 3 20.52 -18.12 -21.72
CA LEU A 3 19.55 -17.47 -20.84
C LEU A 3 19.91 -15.99 -20.73
N THR A 4 18.91 -15.11 -20.74
CA THR A 4 19.15 -13.67 -20.63
C THR A 4 18.38 -13.13 -19.42
N ILE A 5 19.09 -12.61 -18.43
CA ILE A 5 18.50 -11.89 -17.31
C ILE A 5 18.41 -10.42 -17.70
N ILE A 6 17.19 -9.91 -17.78
CA ILE A 6 16.90 -8.54 -18.19
C ILE A 6 16.33 -7.78 -16.98
N HIS A 7 16.86 -6.59 -16.71
CA HIS A 7 16.23 -5.64 -15.81
C HIS A 7 15.95 -4.33 -16.53
N ALA A 8 14.69 -3.90 -16.49
CA ALA A 8 14.26 -2.58 -16.91
C ALA A 8 13.19 -2.07 -15.94
N ALA A 9 13.02 -0.75 -15.85
CA ALA A 9 12.15 -0.15 -14.84
C ALA A 9 10.67 -0.59 -15.00
N ALA A 10 10.15 -0.66 -16.22
CA ALA A 10 8.74 -0.98 -16.48
C ALA A 10 8.38 -2.46 -16.22
N GLU A 11 9.28 -3.37 -16.56
CA GLU A 11 9.06 -4.81 -16.46
C GLU A 11 9.48 -5.35 -15.09
N GLY A 12 10.56 -4.79 -14.53
CA GLY A 12 11.31 -5.34 -13.41
C GLY A 12 12.42 -6.28 -13.91
N THR A 13 12.82 -7.23 -13.06
CA THR A 13 13.81 -8.25 -13.42
C THR A 13 13.13 -9.53 -13.90
N LEU A 14 13.41 -9.91 -15.15
CA LEU A 14 12.92 -11.09 -15.85
C LEU A 14 14.08 -11.97 -16.30
N ILE A 15 13.80 -13.24 -16.61
CA ILE A 15 14.74 -14.13 -17.28
C ILE A 15 14.06 -14.79 -18.48
N GLU A 16 14.71 -14.68 -19.62
CA GLU A 16 14.28 -15.23 -20.90
C GLU A 16 15.10 -16.46 -21.28
N GLY A 17 14.61 -17.21 -22.26
CA GLY A 17 15.26 -18.43 -22.74
C GLY A 17 14.99 -19.66 -21.89
N THR A 18 14.27 -19.58 -20.78
CA THR A 18 13.88 -20.75 -19.97
C THR A 18 12.74 -21.54 -20.61
N SER A 19 12.70 -22.86 -20.36
CA SER A 19 11.63 -23.76 -20.81
C SER A 19 11.25 -24.76 -19.73
N ARG A 20 10.04 -25.34 -19.83
CA ARG A 20 9.57 -26.29 -18.82
C ARG A 20 10.42 -27.55 -18.84
N GLY A 21 11.08 -27.85 -17.72
CA GLY A 21 11.90 -29.06 -17.58
C GLY A 21 13.36 -28.88 -18.00
N ASP A 22 13.80 -27.65 -18.26
CA ASP A 22 15.20 -27.34 -18.61
C ASP A 22 16.18 -27.43 -17.42
N GLY A 23 15.72 -27.66 -16.20
CA GLY A 23 16.55 -27.73 -14.99
C GLY A 23 16.83 -26.38 -14.32
N THR A 24 16.36 -25.26 -14.87
CA THR A 24 16.58 -23.90 -14.29
C THR A 24 15.68 -23.61 -13.08
N ALA A 25 14.52 -24.28 -12.99
CA ALA A 25 13.45 -23.93 -12.06
C ALA A 25 13.85 -23.98 -10.58
N ASP A 26 14.69 -24.95 -10.18
CA ASP A 26 15.06 -25.12 -8.77
C ASP A 26 16.05 -24.04 -8.33
N THR A 27 17.03 -23.71 -9.18
CA THR A 27 17.95 -22.58 -8.99
C THR A 27 17.19 -21.25 -8.90
N LEU A 28 16.23 -21.04 -9.81
CA LEU A 28 15.43 -19.81 -9.83
C LEU A 28 14.58 -19.68 -8.55
N LYS A 29 13.88 -20.73 -8.13
CA LYS A 29 13.11 -20.73 -6.88
C LYS A 29 13.99 -20.48 -5.66
N ALA A 30 15.17 -21.10 -5.58
CA ALA A 30 16.11 -20.92 -4.48
C ALA A 30 16.57 -19.46 -4.35
N ASN A 31 16.69 -18.74 -5.47
CA ASN A 31 17.02 -17.32 -5.51
C ASN A 31 15.81 -16.38 -5.32
N GLY A 32 14.60 -16.92 -5.11
CA GLY A 32 13.39 -16.15 -4.85
C GLY A 32 12.64 -15.69 -6.11
N TRP A 33 13.00 -16.23 -7.28
CA TRP A 33 12.24 -15.99 -8.51
C TRP A 33 10.86 -16.68 -8.44
N ARG A 34 9.90 -16.11 -9.16
CA ARG A 34 8.54 -16.64 -9.26
C ARG A 34 8.15 -16.75 -10.73
N TRP A 35 7.44 -17.81 -11.08
CA TRP A 35 6.85 -17.94 -12.41
C TRP A 35 5.56 -17.12 -12.50
N SER A 36 5.45 -16.26 -13.52
CA SER A 36 4.21 -15.59 -13.86
C SER A 36 3.59 -16.22 -15.10
N ARG A 37 2.36 -16.73 -14.97
CA ARG A 37 1.60 -17.19 -16.14
C ARG A 37 1.21 -16.06 -17.08
N ALA A 38 1.02 -14.85 -16.56
CA ALA A 38 0.64 -13.69 -17.36
C ALA A 38 1.81 -13.15 -18.20
N LEU A 39 3.04 -13.25 -17.69
CA LEU A 39 4.25 -12.82 -18.42
C LEU A 39 4.86 -13.96 -19.24
N GLY A 40 4.49 -15.21 -18.96
CA GLY A 40 5.15 -16.37 -19.57
C GLY A 40 6.64 -16.47 -19.22
N SER A 41 7.05 -15.88 -18.09
CA SER A 41 8.47 -15.77 -17.70
C SER A 41 8.62 -15.85 -16.17
N TRP A 42 9.83 -16.21 -15.74
CA TRP A 42 10.28 -16.08 -14.37
C TRP A 42 10.67 -14.63 -14.07
N TYR A 43 10.25 -14.12 -12.91
CA TYR A 43 10.54 -12.76 -12.49
C TYR A 43 10.98 -12.70 -11.02
N ILE A 44 11.72 -11.64 -10.68
CA ILE A 44 12.01 -11.31 -9.28
C ILE A 44 10.89 -10.42 -8.72
N PRO A 45 10.17 -10.83 -7.66
CA PRO A 45 9.13 -9.99 -7.06
C PRO A 45 9.65 -8.65 -6.53
N HIS A 46 8.81 -7.60 -6.62
CA HIS A 46 9.12 -6.24 -6.14
C HIS A 46 10.40 -5.65 -6.77
N SER A 47 10.61 -5.89 -8.06
CA SER A 47 11.74 -5.36 -8.85
C SER A 47 11.34 -4.21 -9.78
N ARG A 48 10.08 -4.17 -10.22
CA ARG A 48 9.53 -3.09 -11.06
C ARG A 48 9.65 -1.72 -10.39
N ASP A 49 10.04 -0.71 -11.16
CA ASP A 49 10.24 0.68 -10.75
C ASP A 49 11.21 0.85 -9.56
N ARG A 50 12.12 -0.10 -9.36
CA ARG A 50 13.12 -0.14 -8.28
C ARG A 50 14.52 -0.34 -8.85
N GLU A 51 15.53 -0.04 -8.04
CA GLU A 51 16.91 -0.37 -8.36
C GLU A 51 17.07 -1.89 -8.60
N PRO A 52 17.85 -2.31 -9.59
CA PRO A 52 18.10 -3.73 -9.84
C PRO A 52 18.67 -4.41 -8.59
N LYS A 53 18.16 -5.61 -8.30
CA LYS A 53 18.63 -6.42 -7.18
C LYS A 53 19.91 -7.16 -7.57
N ILE A 54 20.99 -6.40 -7.78
CA ILE A 54 22.28 -6.88 -8.32
C ILE A 54 22.77 -8.15 -7.62
N ALA A 55 22.71 -8.20 -6.28
CA ALA A 55 23.15 -9.36 -5.52
C ALA A 55 22.36 -10.65 -5.88
N ILE A 56 21.04 -10.53 -6.12
CA ILE A 56 20.21 -11.69 -6.52
C ILE A 56 20.50 -12.05 -7.98
N ILE A 57 20.61 -11.05 -8.86
CA ILE A 57 20.91 -11.23 -10.29
C ILE A 57 22.24 -11.97 -10.46
N ASN A 58 23.32 -11.46 -9.87
CA ASN A 58 24.66 -12.04 -10.00
C ASN A 58 24.71 -13.45 -9.42
N ARG A 59 24.18 -13.66 -8.21
CA ARG A 59 24.12 -14.98 -7.59
C ARG A 59 23.32 -15.98 -8.43
N THR A 60 22.22 -15.54 -9.04
CA THR A 60 21.43 -16.41 -9.94
C THR A 60 22.23 -16.75 -11.18
N ALA A 61 22.87 -15.76 -11.81
CA ALA A 61 23.69 -15.95 -13.01
C ALA A 61 24.86 -16.91 -12.76
N GLU A 62 25.56 -16.75 -11.63
CA GLU A 62 26.64 -17.64 -11.19
C GLU A 62 26.15 -19.09 -11.04
N GLN A 63 25.03 -19.31 -10.34
CA GLN A 63 24.51 -20.66 -10.11
C GLN A 63 23.99 -21.32 -11.40
N LEU A 64 23.38 -20.56 -12.30
CA LEU A 64 22.98 -21.05 -13.61
C LEU A 64 24.20 -21.37 -14.49
N THR A 65 25.24 -20.53 -14.43
CA THR A 65 26.49 -20.78 -15.17
C THR A 65 27.19 -22.03 -14.66
N ALA A 66 27.24 -22.22 -13.34
CA ALA A 66 27.77 -23.45 -12.72
C ALA A 66 26.98 -24.71 -13.10
N ALA A 67 25.68 -24.56 -13.41
CA ALA A 67 24.83 -25.64 -13.92
C ALA A 67 24.97 -25.86 -15.44
N GLY A 68 25.87 -25.16 -16.13
CA GLY A 68 26.18 -25.36 -17.55
C GLY A 68 25.38 -24.48 -18.52
N PHE A 69 24.65 -23.48 -18.03
CA PHE A 69 23.95 -22.51 -18.90
C PHE A 69 24.88 -21.36 -19.28
N VAL A 70 24.66 -20.78 -20.46
CA VAL A 70 25.30 -19.51 -20.85
C VAL A 70 24.34 -18.40 -20.44
N VAL A 71 24.76 -17.52 -19.53
CA VAL A 71 23.90 -16.45 -18.98
C VAL A 71 24.41 -15.09 -19.40
N GLU A 72 23.55 -14.30 -20.05
CA GLU A 72 23.77 -12.89 -20.34
C GLU A 72 22.96 -12.03 -19.34
N ILE A 73 23.54 -10.92 -18.89
CA ILE A 73 22.89 -9.98 -17.98
C ILE A 73 22.81 -8.63 -18.68
N SER A 74 21.59 -8.14 -18.88
CA SER A 74 21.30 -6.82 -19.44
C SER A 74 20.53 -5.99 -18.41
N ILE A 75 21.11 -4.88 -17.98
CA ILE A 75 20.54 -4.01 -16.95
C ILE A 75 20.43 -2.60 -17.51
N ASP A 76 19.20 -2.15 -17.62
CA ASP A 76 18.87 -0.75 -17.83
C ASP A 76 18.63 -0.08 -16.46
N TYR A 77 19.43 0.95 -16.17
CA TYR A 77 19.33 1.73 -14.94
C TYR A 77 18.40 2.94 -15.07
N GLU A 78 17.90 3.22 -16.27
CA GLU A 78 16.99 4.33 -16.50
C GLU A 78 15.69 4.14 -15.70
N ARG A 79 15.33 5.17 -14.94
CA ARG A 79 14.14 5.16 -14.09
C ARG A 79 13.03 5.91 -14.79
N ARG A 80 11.84 5.32 -14.80
CA ARG A 80 10.63 6.01 -15.24
C ARG A 80 10.30 7.14 -14.27
N ALA A 81 9.84 8.27 -14.81
CA ALA A 81 9.39 9.41 -14.04
C ALA A 81 8.28 9.01 -13.05
N ALA A 82 8.30 9.61 -11.87
CA ALA A 82 7.38 9.33 -10.78
C ALA A 82 5.91 9.51 -11.22
N ALA A 83 5.64 10.53 -12.04
CA ALA A 83 4.30 10.76 -12.61
C ALA A 83 3.79 9.55 -13.42
N VAL A 84 4.63 8.98 -14.29
CA VAL A 84 4.27 7.80 -15.10
C VAL A 84 4.07 6.57 -14.22
N VAL A 85 4.97 6.35 -13.25
CA VAL A 85 4.87 5.22 -12.31
C VAL A 85 3.59 5.30 -11.47
N GLU A 86 3.23 6.50 -11.01
CA GLU A 86 2.03 6.71 -10.20
C GLU A 86 0.75 6.58 -11.04
N ALA A 87 0.74 7.07 -12.29
CA ALA A 87 -0.37 6.87 -13.22
C ALA A 87 -0.63 5.37 -13.47
N ASP A 88 0.40 4.61 -13.86
CA ASP A 88 0.33 3.15 -14.04
C ASP A 88 -0.12 2.41 -12.78
N LEU A 89 0.25 2.92 -11.60
CA LEU A 89 -0.16 2.34 -10.33
C LEU A 89 -1.63 2.60 -10.05
N VAL A 90 -2.13 3.80 -10.35
CA VAL A 90 -3.54 4.16 -10.24
C VAL A 90 -4.38 3.31 -11.19
N ASP A 91 -3.97 3.18 -12.45
CA ASP A 91 -4.68 2.37 -13.45
C ASP A 91 -4.81 0.92 -13.00
N ARG A 92 -3.70 0.29 -12.57
CA ARG A 92 -3.73 -1.09 -12.05
C ARG A 92 -4.61 -1.25 -10.81
N ARG A 93 -4.71 -0.22 -9.96
CA ARG A 93 -5.60 -0.24 -8.80
C ARG A 93 -7.06 -0.10 -9.20
N ASN A 94 -7.36 0.76 -10.16
CA ASN A 94 -8.70 0.95 -10.70
C ASN A 94 -9.18 -0.33 -11.39
N ASP A 95 -8.35 -0.97 -12.22
CA ASP A 95 -8.64 -2.26 -12.84
C ASP A 95 -8.94 -3.34 -11.79
N ARG A 96 -8.11 -3.38 -10.73
CA ARG A 96 -8.32 -4.30 -9.63
C ARG A 96 -9.62 -4.03 -8.88
N ALA A 97 -9.94 -2.76 -8.62
CA ALA A 97 -11.17 -2.36 -7.96
C ALA A 97 -12.40 -2.75 -8.81
N ALA A 98 -12.37 -2.45 -10.11
CA ALA A 98 -13.42 -2.84 -11.05
C ALA A 98 -13.61 -4.37 -11.10
N ALA A 99 -12.52 -5.14 -11.20
CA ALA A 99 -12.60 -6.60 -11.21
C ALA A 99 -13.13 -7.18 -9.89
N LEU A 100 -12.85 -6.53 -8.75
CA LEU A 100 -13.38 -6.92 -7.44
C LEU A 100 -14.85 -6.54 -7.27
N ALA A 101 -15.27 -5.37 -7.78
CA ALA A 101 -16.67 -4.94 -7.80
C ALA A 101 -17.53 -5.94 -8.61
N VAL A 102 -17.11 -6.27 -9.83
CA VAL A 102 -17.80 -7.28 -10.66
C VAL A 102 -17.88 -8.64 -9.94
N ARG A 103 -16.85 -9.01 -9.18
CA ARG A 103 -16.88 -10.24 -8.38
C ARG A 103 -17.83 -10.13 -7.19
N ALA A 104 -17.91 -8.97 -6.53
CA ALA A 104 -18.83 -8.73 -5.43
C ALA A 104 -20.29 -8.80 -5.93
N ASP A 105 -20.60 -8.17 -7.06
CA ASP A 105 -21.94 -8.19 -7.67
C ASP A 105 -22.40 -9.62 -7.96
N ARG A 106 -21.55 -10.45 -8.57
CA ARG A 106 -21.85 -11.86 -8.81
C ARG A 106 -22.13 -12.62 -7.52
N ARG A 107 -21.37 -12.34 -6.45
CA ARG A 107 -21.59 -12.98 -5.15
C ARG A 107 -22.87 -12.51 -4.47
N HIS A 108 -23.25 -11.24 -4.67
CA HIS A 108 -24.54 -10.73 -4.23
C HIS A 108 -25.69 -11.42 -4.96
N GLN A 109 -25.59 -11.60 -6.28
CA GLN A 109 -26.58 -12.36 -7.06
C GLN A 109 -26.69 -13.81 -6.57
N ASP A 110 -25.56 -14.51 -6.39
CA ASP A 110 -25.52 -15.87 -5.82
C ASP A 110 -26.23 -15.93 -4.45
N ALA A 111 -25.98 -14.94 -3.58
CA ALA A 111 -26.59 -14.86 -2.25
C ALA A 111 -28.10 -14.64 -2.31
N THR A 112 -28.59 -13.77 -3.21
CA THR A 112 -30.02 -13.57 -3.44
C THR A 112 -30.68 -14.86 -3.93
N GLU A 113 -30.07 -15.55 -4.89
CA GLU A 113 -30.60 -16.83 -5.39
C GLU A 113 -30.66 -17.91 -4.30
N GLU A 114 -29.61 -18.05 -3.48
CA GLU A 114 -29.61 -19.02 -2.37
C GLU A 114 -30.61 -18.65 -1.27
N ALA A 115 -30.81 -17.36 -0.99
CA ALA A 115 -31.86 -16.90 -0.07
C ALA A 115 -33.26 -17.27 -0.58
N GLU A 116 -33.52 -17.09 -1.87
CA GLU A 116 -34.78 -17.53 -2.46
C GLU A 116 -34.93 -19.07 -2.43
N ARG A 117 -33.86 -19.83 -2.67
CA ARG A 117 -33.87 -21.29 -2.55
C ARG A 117 -34.19 -21.73 -1.12
N ALA A 118 -33.62 -21.06 -0.12
CA ALA A 118 -33.93 -21.29 1.29
C ALA A 118 -35.40 -20.97 1.59
N ALA A 119 -35.91 -19.82 1.14
CA ALA A 119 -37.32 -19.45 1.29
C ALA A 119 -38.28 -20.44 0.61
N ARG A 120 -37.92 -20.98 -0.56
CA ARG A 120 -38.69 -22.05 -1.23
C ARG A 120 -38.65 -23.37 -0.46
N ALA A 121 -37.51 -23.72 0.16
CA ALA A 121 -37.40 -24.93 0.96
C ALA A 121 -38.21 -24.83 2.26
N LEU A 122 -38.21 -23.66 2.92
CA LEU A 122 -39.03 -23.38 4.09
C LEU A 122 -40.53 -23.44 3.79
N ARG A 123 -40.96 -22.89 2.65
CA ARG A 123 -42.37 -22.96 2.19
C ARG A 123 -42.88 -24.39 1.93
N ARG A 124 -41.99 -25.39 1.87
CA ARG A 124 -42.38 -26.82 1.71
C ARG A 124 -42.54 -27.54 3.04
N LEU A 125 -42.21 -26.89 4.16
CA LEU A 125 -42.44 -27.45 5.49
C LEU A 125 -43.93 -27.33 5.86
N PRO A 126 -44.45 -28.25 6.69
CA PRO A 126 -45.81 -28.14 7.22
C PRO A 126 -46.04 -26.79 7.91
N GLU A 127 -47.20 -26.19 7.65
CA GLU A 127 -47.59 -24.92 8.26
C GLU A 127 -47.67 -25.05 9.79
N GLY A 128 -47.29 -24.01 10.51
CA GLY A 128 -47.37 -23.99 11.98
C GLY A 128 -46.37 -24.90 12.73
N GLY A 129 -45.44 -25.56 12.03
CA GLY A 129 -44.40 -26.37 12.67
C GLY A 129 -44.94 -27.65 13.31
N GLU A 130 -45.84 -28.35 12.62
CA GLU A 130 -46.40 -29.63 13.09
C GLU A 130 -45.30 -30.56 13.64
N PRO A 131 -45.48 -31.18 14.81
CA PRO A 131 -44.53 -32.17 15.31
C PRO A 131 -44.37 -33.36 14.36
N ILE A 132 -43.15 -33.93 14.31
CA ILE A 132 -42.88 -35.15 13.54
C ILE A 132 -43.67 -36.32 14.16
N LYS A 133 -44.57 -36.92 13.38
CA LYS A 133 -45.34 -38.11 13.77
C LYS A 133 -44.44 -39.35 13.72
N VAL A 134 -43.81 -39.69 14.84
CA VAL A 134 -42.90 -40.84 14.97
C VAL A 134 -43.65 -42.16 14.76
N GLY A 135 -43.12 -43.07 13.93
CA GLY A 135 -43.72 -44.35 13.58
C GLY A 135 -44.75 -44.28 12.45
N HIS A 136 -45.05 -43.09 11.91
CA HIS A 136 -46.01 -42.92 10.80
C HIS A 136 -45.30 -42.97 9.43
N HIS A 137 -45.99 -43.39 8.38
CA HIS A 137 -45.40 -43.50 7.02
C HIS A 137 -44.85 -42.17 6.47
N SER A 138 -45.33 -41.02 6.98
CA SER A 138 -44.88 -39.67 6.59
C SER A 138 -43.64 -39.17 7.34
N GLU A 139 -43.18 -39.88 8.38
CA GLU A 139 -42.06 -39.48 9.24
C GLU A 139 -40.77 -39.22 8.46
N ALA A 140 -40.40 -40.15 7.56
CA ALA A 140 -39.20 -40.03 6.75
C ALA A 140 -39.27 -38.84 5.78
N GLY A 141 -40.46 -38.54 5.24
CA GLY A 141 -40.70 -37.38 4.38
C GLY A 141 -40.50 -36.08 5.15
N HIS A 142 -41.07 -35.97 6.35
CA HIS A 142 -40.97 -34.79 7.19
C HIS A 142 -39.50 -34.50 7.59
N ARG A 143 -38.76 -35.51 8.08
CA ARG A 143 -37.33 -35.34 8.42
C ARG A 143 -36.49 -34.90 7.23
N ARG A 144 -36.74 -35.47 6.04
CA ARG A 144 -36.04 -35.05 4.81
C ARG A 144 -36.38 -33.61 4.41
N ALA A 145 -37.62 -33.16 4.61
CA ALA A 145 -38.02 -31.80 4.30
C ALA A 145 -37.30 -30.79 5.22
N ILE A 146 -37.26 -31.06 6.53
CA ILE A 146 -36.51 -30.26 7.51
C ILE A 146 -35.03 -30.22 7.14
N GLY A 147 -34.40 -31.39 6.92
CA GLY A 147 -32.98 -31.44 6.56
C GLY A 147 -32.65 -30.70 5.26
N LYS A 148 -33.55 -30.69 4.27
CA LYS A 148 -33.41 -29.89 3.04
C LYS A 148 -33.52 -28.39 3.31
N ALA A 149 -34.46 -27.97 4.16
CA ALA A 149 -34.64 -26.57 4.55
C ALA A 149 -33.42 -26.07 5.34
N ASP A 150 -32.96 -26.82 6.34
CA ASP A 150 -31.77 -26.50 7.13
C ASP A 150 -30.52 -26.36 6.25
N ALA A 151 -30.31 -27.31 5.33
CA ALA A 151 -29.18 -27.26 4.41
C ALA A 151 -29.27 -26.05 3.45
N ALA A 152 -30.48 -25.68 3.01
CA ALA A 152 -30.68 -24.50 2.18
C ALA A 152 -30.43 -23.19 2.95
N ILE A 153 -30.88 -23.11 4.20
CA ILE A 153 -30.60 -21.96 5.08
C ILE A 153 -29.09 -21.80 5.29
N ARG A 154 -28.37 -22.89 5.62
CA ARG A 154 -26.91 -22.84 5.80
C ARG A 154 -26.19 -22.34 4.55
N ARG A 155 -26.55 -22.85 3.36
CA ARG A 155 -26.00 -22.36 2.09
C ARG A 155 -26.29 -20.88 1.85
N SER A 156 -27.50 -20.41 2.17
CA SER A 156 -27.84 -18.99 2.08
C SER A 156 -27.00 -18.12 3.01
N ILE A 157 -26.75 -18.56 4.25
CA ILE A 157 -25.88 -17.85 5.20
C ILE A 157 -24.43 -17.81 4.68
N ASP A 158 -23.91 -18.95 4.19
CA ASP A 158 -22.54 -19.02 3.65
C ASP A 158 -22.38 -18.13 2.41
N ALA A 159 -23.39 -18.08 1.55
CA ALA A 159 -23.42 -17.23 0.37
C ALA A 159 -23.47 -15.73 0.74
N ASP A 160 -24.32 -15.34 1.69
CA ASP A 160 -24.39 -13.96 2.21
C ASP A 160 -23.05 -13.54 2.85
N ALA A 161 -22.45 -14.41 3.67
CA ALA A 161 -21.14 -14.15 4.25
C ALA A 161 -20.04 -14.01 3.18
N ALA A 162 -20.10 -14.81 2.11
CA ALA A 162 -19.19 -14.70 0.98
C ALA A 162 -19.40 -13.40 0.18
N ALA A 163 -20.64 -12.97 -0.01
CA ALA A 163 -20.99 -11.70 -0.65
C ALA A 163 -20.46 -10.51 0.15
N ARG A 164 -20.72 -10.46 1.46
CA ARG A 164 -20.19 -9.39 2.34
C ARG A 164 -18.66 -9.32 2.31
N ARG A 165 -17.97 -10.46 2.38
CA ARG A 165 -16.50 -10.50 2.27
C ARG A 165 -16.01 -10.00 0.91
N ALA A 166 -16.72 -10.32 -0.17
CA ALA A 166 -16.39 -9.82 -1.50
C ALA A 166 -16.61 -8.30 -1.60
N GLN A 167 -17.70 -7.78 -1.05
CA GLN A 167 -18.02 -6.35 -1.02
C GLN A 167 -16.97 -5.56 -0.25
N VAL A 168 -16.63 -5.97 0.98
CA VAL A 168 -15.58 -5.31 1.78
C VAL A 168 -14.25 -5.24 1.01
N ARG A 169 -13.90 -6.28 0.25
CA ARG A 169 -12.69 -6.27 -0.57
C ARG A 169 -12.77 -5.32 -1.76
N ALA A 170 -13.96 -5.15 -2.36
CA ALA A 170 -14.19 -4.19 -3.42
C ALA A 170 -14.10 -2.76 -2.87
N ASP A 171 -14.75 -2.47 -1.74
CA ASP A 171 -14.74 -1.16 -1.09
C ASP A 171 -13.31 -0.73 -0.71
N VAL A 172 -12.55 -1.64 -0.08
CA VAL A 172 -11.14 -1.37 0.28
C VAL A 172 -10.29 -1.12 -0.97
N ALA A 173 -10.56 -1.83 -2.07
CA ALA A 173 -9.82 -1.62 -3.31
C ALA A 173 -10.18 -0.28 -3.97
N ALA A 174 -11.45 0.11 -3.95
CA ALA A 174 -11.93 1.40 -4.47
C ALA A 174 -11.32 2.58 -3.68
N ALA A 175 -11.30 2.50 -2.34
CA ALA A 175 -10.73 3.55 -1.50
C ALA A 175 -9.18 3.60 -1.47
N ALA A 176 -8.50 2.64 -2.10
CA ALA A 176 -7.04 2.51 -1.99
C ALA A 176 -6.27 3.67 -2.66
N THR A 177 -6.82 4.24 -3.73
CA THR A 177 -6.25 5.40 -4.41
C THR A 177 -6.46 6.64 -3.56
N ASP A 178 -7.68 6.92 -3.10
CA ASP A 178 -7.99 8.05 -2.21
C ASP A 178 -7.12 8.04 -0.95
N ALA A 179 -6.94 6.87 -0.31
CA ALA A 179 -6.08 6.74 0.87
C ALA A 179 -4.60 7.08 0.58
N ARG A 180 -4.11 6.82 -0.64
CA ARG A 180 -2.74 7.15 -1.06
C ARG A 180 -2.54 8.65 -1.26
N TYR A 181 -3.57 9.32 -1.77
CA TYR A 181 -3.60 10.76 -2.05
C TYR A 181 -4.20 11.58 -0.90
N ALA A 182 -4.62 10.96 0.20
CA ALA A 182 -5.12 11.68 1.36
C ALA A 182 -4.11 12.76 1.83
N PRO A 183 -4.54 14.00 2.11
CA PRO A 183 -3.63 15.13 2.36
C PRO A 183 -2.55 14.89 3.41
N ILE A 184 -2.91 14.21 4.51
CA ILE A 184 -1.95 13.86 5.58
C ILE A 184 -0.97 12.78 5.10
N THR A 185 -1.42 11.80 4.32
CA THR A 185 -0.56 10.77 3.73
C THR A 185 0.47 11.39 2.78
N VAL A 186 0.05 12.34 1.94
CA VAL A 186 0.94 13.07 1.04
C VAL A 186 1.97 13.89 1.83
N ALA A 187 1.54 14.65 2.83
CA ALA A 187 2.45 15.42 3.68
C ALA A 187 3.51 14.55 4.38
N ASN A 188 3.08 13.45 5.00
CA ASN A 188 3.99 12.51 5.67
C ASN A 188 4.97 11.86 4.67
N ARG A 189 4.52 11.58 3.45
CA ARG A 189 5.38 11.06 2.38
C ARG A 189 6.44 12.06 1.95
N ILE A 190 6.07 13.33 1.78
CA ILE A 190 7.01 14.41 1.45
C ILE A 190 8.08 14.53 2.55
N GLU A 191 7.69 14.55 3.83
CA GLU A 191 8.68 14.63 4.93
C GLU A 191 9.61 13.42 4.95
N LYS A 192 9.09 12.21 4.68
CA LYS A 192 9.92 11.02 4.54
C LYS A 192 10.92 11.15 3.40
N LEU A 193 10.46 11.56 2.21
CA LEU A 193 11.33 11.74 1.03
C LEU A 193 12.41 12.81 1.28
N ARG A 194 12.07 13.90 1.97
CA ARG A 194 13.06 14.91 2.40
C ARG A 194 14.11 14.33 3.35
N ALA A 195 13.70 13.49 4.29
CA ALA A 195 14.62 12.82 5.21
C ALA A 195 15.51 11.80 4.47
N ASP A 196 14.93 11.01 3.57
CA ASP A 196 15.66 10.03 2.76
C ASP A 196 16.68 10.74 1.86
N ARG A 197 16.28 11.81 1.17
CA ARG A 197 17.17 12.69 0.38
C ARG A 197 18.35 13.21 1.19
N ALA A 198 18.09 13.75 2.38
CA ALA A 198 19.14 14.25 3.27
C ALA A 198 20.07 13.12 3.75
N GLY A 199 19.52 11.94 4.02
CA GLY A 199 20.29 10.74 4.38
C GLY A 199 21.19 10.26 3.26
N ILE A 200 20.70 10.22 2.01
CA ILE A 200 21.48 9.85 0.83
C ILE A 200 22.60 10.86 0.59
N ARG A 201 22.29 12.16 0.63
CA ARG A 201 23.28 13.23 0.47
C ARG A 201 24.40 13.14 1.50
N ARG A 202 24.07 12.89 2.77
CA ARG A 202 25.08 12.69 3.83
C ARG A 202 26.01 11.51 3.55
N ARG A 203 25.51 10.42 2.94
CA ARG A 203 26.34 9.27 2.57
C ARG A 203 27.24 9.58 1.39
N LEU A 204 26.77 10.39 0.43
CA LEU A 204 27.57 10.87 -0.69
C LEU A 204 28.70 11.79 -0.22
N ASP A 205 28.37 12.80 0.59
CA ASP A 205 29.33 13.84 0.97
C ASP A 205 30.25 13.41 2.13
N GLY A 206 29.86 12.37 2.88
CA GLY A 206 30.46 12.03 4.16
C GLY A 206 29.93 12.91 5.30
N SER A 207 30.31 12.58 6.53
CA SER A 207 29.92 13.38 7.70
C SER A 207 30.87 13.21 8.85
N SER A 208 31.06 14.26 9.64
CA SER A 208 31.75 14.17 10.94
C SER A 208 30.80 14.54 12.07
N ARG A 209 30.89 13.85 13.22
CA ARG A 209 30.22 14.26 14.46
C ARG A 209 31.16 14.20 15.66
N THR A 210 31.01 15.18 16.55
CA THR A 210 31.74 15.20 17.82
C THR A 210 30.94 14.43 18.87
N LEU A 211 31.56 13.42 19.44
CA LEU A 211 31.01 12.62 20.52
C LEU A 211 31.33 13.26 21.89
N PRO A 212 30.57 12.92 22.94
CA PRO A 212 30.92 13.30 24.31
C PRO A 212 32.36 12.91 24.63
N GLY A 213 33.15 13.86 25.17
CA GLY A 213 34.58 13.66 25.43
C GLY A 213 35.52 14.18 24.33
N GLY A 214 35.00 14.81 23.28
CA GLY A 214 35.81 15.53 22.28
C GLY A 214 36.31 14.68 21.10
N TYR A 215 35.95 13.39 21.05
CA TYR A 215 36.27 12.52 19.92
C TYR A 215 35.45 12.89 18.69
N VAL A 216 36.09 12.90 17.51
CA VAL A 216 35.41 13.15 16.23
C VAL A 216 35.27 11.83 15.46
N GLU A 217 34.04 11.38 15.27
CA GLU A 217 33.71 10.27 14.39
C GLU A 217 33.55 10.81 12.96
N VAL A 218 34.37 10.30 12.04
CA VAL A 218 34.35 10.69 10.62
C VAL A 218 33.88 9.52 9.76
N THR A 219 32.81 9.75 9.03
CA THR A 219 32.32 8.88 7.97
C THR A 219 32.79 9.43 6.64
N ALA A 220 33.62 8.67 5.92
CA ALA A 220 34.09 9.06 4.60
C ALA A 220 32.94 9.12 3.57
N ALA A 221 33.13 9.96 2.54
CA ALA A 221 32.29 10.03 1.37
C ALA A 221 32.19 8.67 0.65
N ALA A 222 31.03 8.38 0.06
CA ALA A 222 30.88 7.21 -0.80
C ALA A 222 31.76 7.33 -2.04
N THR A 223 32.29 6.20 -2.52
CA THR A 223 33.16 6.15 -3.71
C THR A 223 32.79 5.00 -4.64
N GLY A 224 33.20 5.11 -5.90
CA GLY A 224 33.01 4.09 -6.94
C GLY A 224 31.54 3.71 -7.17
N ALA A 225 31.30 2.41 -7.42
CA ALA A 225 29.97 1.88 -7.72
C ALA A 225 28.92 2.15 -6.62
N TYR A 226 29.35 2.34 -5.36
CA TYR A 226 28.43 2.70 -4.28
C TYR A 226 27.95 4.15 -4.40
N ALA A 227 28.83 5.08 -4.75
CA ALA A 227 28.47 6.48 -4.99
C ALA A 227 27.50 6.59 -6.18
N GLU A 228 27.81 5.94 -7.30
CA GLU A 228 26.94 5.93 -8.49
C GLU A 228 25.54 5.40 -8.19
N ARG A 229 25.43 4.36 -7.35
CA ARG A 229 24.13 3.85 -6.89
C ARG A 229 23.38 4.88 -6.05
N LEU A 230 24.06 5.56 -5.14
CA LEU A 230 23.45 6.60 -4.31
C LEU A 230 23.00 7.81 -5.14
N GLU A 231 23.75 8.17 -6.19
CA GLU A 231 23.36 9.23 -7.12
C GLU A 231 22.09 8.88 -7.89
N ARG A 232 21.96 7.64 -8.39
CA ARG A 232 20.70 7.17 -9.00
C ARG A 232 19.55 7.14 -8.01
N GLU A 233 19.79 6.68 -6.78
CA GLU A 233 18.77 6.67 -5.72
C GLU A 233 18.33 8.10 -5.36
N LEU A 234 19.27 9.04 -5.34
CA LEU A 234 19.01 10.44 -5.09
C LEU A 234 18.16 11.07 -6.20
N ALA A 235 18.53 10.86 -7.47
CA ALA A 235 17.76 11.35 -8.62
C ALA A 235 16.32 10.83 -8.60
N ALA A 236 16.13 9.53 -8.32
CA ALA A 236 14.80 8.95 -8.17
C ALA A 236 14.03 9.51 -6.96
N THR A 237 14.72 9.82 -5.87
CA THR A 237 14.10 10.44 -4.67
C THR A 237 13.68 11.88 -4.94
N ASP A 238 14.50 12.64 -5.66
CA ASP A 238 14.23 14.03 -6.05
C ASP A 238 13.03 14.11 -7.00
N ASP A 239 12.96 13.22 -8.00
CA ASP A 239 11.81 13.13 -8.92
C ASP A 239 10.50 12.78 -8.18
N GLN A 240 10.54 11.82 -7.23
CA GLN A 240 9.39 11.55 -6.36
C GLN A 240 9.00 12.76 -5.50
N LEU A 241 9.99 13.46 -4.96
CA LEU A 241 9.73 14.64 -4.13
C LEU A 241 9.03 15.73 -4.93
N THR A 242 9.49 16.02 -6.16
CA THR A 242 8.85 16.95 -7.09
C THR A 242 7.39 16.58 -7.33
N TYR A 243 7.13 15.34 -7.77
CA TYR A 243 5.76 14.88 -8.04
C TYR A 243 4.84 15.04 -6.83
N TRP A 244 5.26 14.60 -5.64
CA TRP A 244 4.41 14.70 -4.45
C TRP A 244 4.23 16.14 -3.97
N GLN A 245 5.21 17.02 -4.19
CA GLN A 245 5.06 18.46 -3.91
C GLN A 245 4.05 19.12 -4.83
N GLU A 246 4.02 18.77 -6.12
CA GLU A 246 3.00 19.25 -7.08
C GLU A 246 1.59 18.80 -6.64
N VAL A 247 1.43 17.52 -6.29
CA VAL A 247 0.17 17.00 -5.74
C VAL A 247 -0.24 17.77 -4.48
N ARG A 248 0.70 18.07 -3.58
CA ARG A 248 0.39 18.85 -2.37
C ARG A 248 -0.02 20.29 -2.71
N ALA A 249 0.63 20.92 -3.69
CA ALA A 249 0.27 22.26 -4.13
C ALA A 249 -1.15 22.30 -4.72
N GLU A 250 -1.52 21.30 -5.53
CA GLU A 250 -2.88 21.14 -6.06
C GLU A 250 -3.91 20.95 -4.94
N GLN A 251 -3.59 20.14 -3.93
CA GLN A 251 -4.47 19.95 -2.77
C GLN A 251 -4.70 21.24 -1.98
N VAL A 252 -3.69 22.08 -1.86
CA VAL A 252 -3.82 23.40 -1.23
C VAL A 252 -4.66 24.33 -2.11
N ALA A 253 -4.39 24.36 -3.42
CA ALA A 253 -5.11 25.22 -4.37
C ALA A 253 -6.61 24.89 -4.45
N THR A 254 -6.96 23.61 -4.34
CA THR A 254 -8.35 23.13 -4.34
C THR A 254 -9.02 23.19 -2.95
N GLY A 255 -8.29 23.57 -1.90
CA GLY A 255 -8.78 23.61 -0.52
C GLY A 255 -8.92 22.24 0.15
N ALA A 256 -8.50 21.16 -0.49
CA ALA A 256 -8.48 19.81 0.08
C ALA A 256 -7.44 19.66 1.21
N ALA A 257 -6.38 20.49 1.18
CA ALA A 257 -5.37 20.58 2.24
C ALA A 257 -5.23 22.02 2.72
N THR A 258 -4.90 22.17 4.01
CA THR A 258 -4.53 23.46 4.59
C THR A 258 -3.05 23.76 4.35
N ASP A 259 -2.72 25.03 4.13
CA ASP A 259 -1.36 25.55 4.02
C ASP A 259 -0.94 26.26 5.32
N HIS A 260 -1.15 25.57 6.45
CA HIS A 260 -0.73 26.11 7.73
C HIS A 260 0.79 26.11 7.84
N SER A 261 1.32 27.23 8.33
CA SER A 261 2.73 27.46 8.61
C SER A 261 2.88 28.33 9.87
N LYS A 262 4.13 28.57 10.27
CA LYS A 262 4.48 29.52 11.33
C LYS A 262 3.96 30.93 11.05
N ASP A 263 3.80 31.32 9.80
CA ASP A 263 3.35 32.67 9.42
C ASP A 263 1.83 32.81 9.50
N THR A 264 1.10 31.68 9.41
CA THR A 264 -0.38 31.66 9.47
C THR A 264 -0.94 31.43 10.88
N ILE A 265 -0.14 30.83 11.78
CA ILE A 265 -0.57 30.44 13.13
C ILE A 265 0.35 31.10 14.13
N SER A 266 -0.24 31.88 15.04
CA SER A 266 0.44 32.63 16.08
C SER A 266 0.30 31.98 17.46
N VAL A 267 1.14 32.39 18.40
CA VAL A 267 0.98 32.02 19.82
C VAL A 267 -0.32 32.64 20.35
N GLY A 268 -1.12 31.86 21.07
CA GLY A 268 -2.45 32.23 21.55
C GLY A 268 -3.60 31.77 20.65
N ASP A 269 -3.32 31.36 19.40
CA ASP A 269 -4.33 30.80 18.51
C ASP A 269 -4.86 29.45 18.99
N GLN A 270 -6.07 29.10 18.58
CA GLN A 270 -6.66 27.79 18.81
C GLN A 270 -6.61 26.95 17.54
N ILE A 271 -6.12 25.72 17.66
CA ILE A 271 -6.10 24.75 16.56
C ILE A 271 -6.86 23.49 16.96
N LYS A 272 -7.57 22.90 16.01
CA LYS A 272 -8.29 21.64 16.24
C LYS A 272 -7.38 20.46 15.95
N TYR A 273 -7.06 19.70 16.98
CA TYR A 273 -6.22 18.52 16.92
C TYR A 273 -6.87 17.35 17.66
N PHE A 274 -6.92 16.18 17.04
CA PHE A 274 -7.56 14.98 17.59
C PHE A 274 -9.00 15.19 18.10
N GLY A 275 -9.75 16.09 17.46
CA GLY A 275 -11.14 16.40 17.81
C GLY A 275 -11.32 17.40 18.95
N ALA A 276 -10.23 17.82 19.60
CA ALA A 276 -10.24 18.85 20.64
C ALA A 276 -9.64 20.17 20.12
N TRP A 277 -10.08 21.28 20.69
CA TRP A 277 -9.43 22.58 20.50
C TRP A 277 -8.27 22.70 21.49
N CYS A 278 -7.10 23.08 20.97
CA CYS A 278 -5.89 23.25 21.77
C CYS A 278 -5.29 24.64 21.50
N THR A 279 -4.74 25.26 22.54
CA THR A 279 -4.14 26.60 22.44
C THR A 279 -2.66 26.49 22.09
N VAL A 280 -2.22 27.26 21.10
CA VAL A 280 -0.82 27.31 20.67
C VAL A 280 0.02 28.10 21.66
N THR A 281 1.05 27.47 22.22
CA THR A 281 1.99 28.10 23.18
C THR A 281 3.33 28.46 22.55
N ARG A 282 3.72 27.79 21.46
CA ARG A 282 4.96 28.09 20.73
C ARG A 282 4.84 27.69 19.27
N THR A 283 5.42 28.48 18.38
CA THR A 283 5.45 28.21 16.94
C THR A 283 6.88 27.91 16.49
N ASN A 284 7.12 26.68 16.02
CA ASN A 284 8.39 26.24 15.44
C ASN A 284 8.26 26.24 13.90
N PRO A 285 9.37 26.16 13.14
CA PRO A 285 9.29 26.17 11.67
C PRO A 285 8.40 25.07 11.05
N LYS A 286 8.31 23.88 11.68
CA LYS A 286 7.55 22.73 11.15
C LYS A 286 6.32 22.33 11.97
N SER A 287 6.13 22.92 13.14
CA SER A 287 5.16 22.44 14.12
C SER A 287 4.77 23.52 15.11
N ALA A 288 3.58 23.44 15.67
CA ALA A 288 3.17 24.22 16.84
C ALA A 288 3.23 23.36 18.11
N THR A 289 3.72 23.92 19.22
CA THR A 289 3.50 23.36 20.55
C THR A 289 2.16 23.84 21.07
N ILE A 290 1.33 22.91 21.54
CA ILE A 290 -0.02 23.17 22.03
C ILE A 290 -0.16 22.78 23.50
N VAL A 291 -1.17 23.36 24.14
CA VAL A 291 -1.72 22.91 25.41
C VAL A 291 -3.20 22.57 25.18
N ASP A 292 -3.62 21.37 25.60
CA ASP A 292 -5.03 20.96 25.53
C ASP A 292 -5.86 21.57 26.67
N ALA A 293 -7.18 21.35 26.66
CA ALA A 293 -8.08 21.85 27.70
C ALA A 293 -7.79 21.28 29.11
N TYR A 294 -7.00 20.22 29.21
CA TYR A 294 -6.61 19.56 30.44
C TYR A 294 -5.19 19.93 30.91
N GLY A 295 -4.51 20.83 30.20
CA GLY A 295 -3.17 21.31 30.53
C GLY A 295 -2.02 20.44 29.99
N HIS A 296 -2.29 19.39 29.21
CA HIS A 296 -1.24 18.55 28.62
C HIS A 296 -0.57 19.26 27.44
N ARG A 297 0.76 19.13 27.37
CA ARG A 297 1.57 19.69 26.29
C ARG A 297 1.76 18.69 25.16
N GLY A 298 1.59 19.15 23.93
CA GLY A 298 1.81 18.36 22.72
C GLY A 298 2.53 19.15 21.64
N THR A 299 3.10 18.47 20.65
CA THR A 299 3.65 19.10 19.43
C THR A 299 2.89 18.58 18.23
N VAL A 300 2.35 19.48 17.42
CA VAL A 300 1.51 19.18 16.27
C VAL A 300 2.19 19.71 15.00
N PRO A 301 2.52 18.85 14.03
CA PRO A 301 2.96 19.29 12.71
C PRO A 301 1.88 20.13 12.03
N TYR A 302 2.25 21.24 11.38
CA TYR A 302 1.26 22.11 10.75
C TYR A 302 0.36 21.39 9.73
N THR A 303 0.92 20.40 9.04
CA THR A 303 0.23 19.55 8.07
C THR A 303 -0.91 18.71 8.65
N HIS A 304 -1.00 18.56 9.98
CA HIS A 304 -2.04 17.80 10.67
C HIS A 304 -3.17 18.69 11.21
N ILE A 305 -3.04 20.00 11.06
CA ILE A 305 -4.01 20.98 11.53
C ILE A 305 -5.14 21.09 10.51
N ARG A 306 -6.38 20.83 10.97
CA ARG A 306 -7.58 20.84 10.12
C ARG A 306 -8.38 22.12 10.22
N GLU A 307 -8.46 22.67 11.43
CA GLU A 307 -9.19 23.90 11.70
C GLU A 307 -8.32 24.81 12.59
N HIS A 308 -8.41 26.11 12.35
CA HIS A 308 -7.69 27.16 13.04
C HIS A 308 -8.65 28.31 13.37
N ARG A 309 -8.47 28.90 14.55
CA ARG A 309 -9.15 30.12 14.99
C ARG A 309 -8.11 31.04 15.57
N ALA A 310 -8.12 32.30 15.14
CA ALA A 310 -7.30 33.33 15.75
C ALA A 310 -7.66 33.45 17.24
N GLY A 311 -6.65 33.56 18.11
CA GLY A 311 -6.85 33.77 19.52
C GLY A 311 -7.61 35.08 19.75
N GLN A 312 -8.61 35.09 20.64
CA GLN A 312 -9.12 36.35 21.15
C GLN A 312 -7.98 37.00 21.96
N SER A 313 -7.43 38.10 21.46
CA SER A 313 -6.53 38.95 22.24
C SER A 313 -7.26 39.39 23.50
N GLY A 314 -7.06 38.68 24.60
CA GLY A 314 -7.40 39.14 25.92
C GLY A 314 -6.53 40.35 26.22
N ALA A 315 -7.04 41.54 25.96
CA ALA A 315 -6.60 42.75 26.65
C ALA A 315 -6.83 42.49 28.14
N ILE A 316 -5.76 42.16 28.85
CA ILE A 316 -5.75 42.17 30.31
C ILE A 316 -5.57 43.65 30.67
N SER A 317 -6.69 44.30 31.00
CA SER A 317 -6.73 45.55 31.76
C SER A 317 -6.43 45.30 33.22
#